data_AF-A0AAD2JJK2-F1
#
_entry.id   AF-A0AAD2JJK2-F1
#
_cell.length_a   1.000
_cell.length_b   1.000
_cell.length_c   1.000
_cell.angle_alpha   90.00
_cell.angle_beta   90.00
_cell.angle_gamma   90.00
#
_symmetry.space_group_name_H-M   'P 1'
#
loop_
_entity.id
_entity.type
_entity.pdbx_description
1 polymer ?
#
loop_
_entity_poly.entity_id
_entity_poly.type
_entity_poly.pdbx_seq_one_letter_code
_entity_poly.pdbx_strand_id
1 'polypeptide(L)'
;MIIGHDLQNSLGIDILWSKQLLMWDGISVPMKGYTDRSDENEDKLQTMFEEIMEIEQEEELFGAAKLLDAKYKKADINADIEQMNQLSAHKKTMLKSLLCKYKELFDGTLGTWNILPVDFKLKPGSKPFHAKPMPIPLIHRDTICKEIDRLVCIGILKKDTFSKWSAPSFIVPKANGQCRLVTDF
;
A
#
# COMPACT_ATOMS: atom_id res chain seq x y z
N MET A 1 -4.44 -15.76 25.94
CA MET A 1 -5.90 -15.92 25.95
C MET A 1 -6.48 -14.73 26.68
N ILE A 2 -7.32 -13.93 26.02
CA ILE A 2 -7.98 -12.77 26.63
C ILE A 2 -9.40 -13.21 27.00
N ILE A 3 -9.79 -13.05 28.27
CA ILE A 3 -11.13 -13.41 28.77
C ILE A 3 -11.93 -12.14 29.08
N GLY A 4 -13.19 -12.12 28.65
CA GLY A 4 -14.10 -10.99 28.85
C GLY A 4 -14.55 -10.84 30.30
N HIS A 5 -15.05 -9.66 30.63
CA HIS A 5 -15.57 -9.33 31.97
C HIS A 5 -16.80 -10.17 32.36
N ASP A 6 -17.62 -10.52 31.39
CA ASP A 6 -18.77 -11.42 31.52
C ASP A 6 -18.35 -12.82 32.01
N LEU A 7 -17.32 -13.39 31.37
CA LEU A 7 -16.77 -14.69 31.75
C LEU A 7 -16.07 -14.63 33.10
N GLN A 8 -15.29 -13.58 33.38
CA GLN A 8 -14.63 -13.38 34.67
C GLN A 8 -15.65 -13.34 35.82
N ASN A 9 -16.75 -12.61 35.63
CA ASN A 9 -17.83 -12.53 36.62
C ASN A 9 -18.54 -13.89 36.79
N SER A 10 -18.80 -14.61 35.70
CA SER A 10 -19.42 -15.95 35.76
C SER A 10 -18.55 -16.99 36.49
N LEU A 11 -17.23 -16.84 36.43
CA LEU A 11 -16.25 -17.71 37.08
C LEU A 11 -15.96 -17.30 38.52
N GLY A 12 -16.54 -16.20 39.01
CA GLY A 12 -16.27 -15.67 40.35
C GLY A 12 -14.83 -15.18 40.52
N ILE A 13 -14.24 -14.61 39.46
CA ILE A 13 -12.91 -14.00 39.49
C ILE A 13 -13.06 -12.54 39.91
N ASP A 14 -12.53 -12.20 41.09
CA ASP A 14 -12.54 -10.84 41.62
C ASP A 14 -11.18 -10.17 41.40
N ILE A 15 -11.17 -9.02 40.73
CA ILE A 15 -9.98 -8.22 40.48
C ILE A 15 -10.01 -7.00 41.41
N LEU A 16 -9.25 -7.05 42.50
CA LEU A 16 -9.19 -6.01 43.54
C LEU A 16 -8.07 -5.01 43.26
N TRP A 17 -8.36 -3.99 42.45
CA TRP A 17 -7.39 -2.95 42.06
C TRP A 17 -6.80 -2.16 43.23
N SER A 18 -7.61 -1.86 44.25
CA SER A 18 -7.13 -1.11 45.43
C SER A 18 -6.06 -1.86 46.23
N LYS A 19 -6.02 -3.18 46.12
CA LYS A 19 -5.06 -4.05 46.81
C LYS A 19 -4.07 -4.74 45.87
N GLN A 20 -4.23 -4.56 44.54
CA GLN A 20 -3.46 -5.25 43.51
C GLN A 20 -3.51 -6.79 43.67
N LEU A 21 -4.70 -7.34 43.96
CA LEU A 21 -4.92 -8.77 44.13
C LEU A 21 -5.96 -9.29 43.13
N LEU A 22 -5.70 -10.47 42.56
CA LEU A 22 -6.72 -11.28 41.89
C LEU A 22 -7.16 -12.36 42.88
N MET A 23 -8.46 -12.47 43.11
CA MET A 23 -9.04 -13.55 43.91
C MET A 23 -9.89 -14.46 43.03
N TRP A 24 -9.74 -15.76 43.22
CA TRP A 24 -10.56 -16.75 42.57
C TRP A 24 -10.67 -17.98 43.46
N ASP A 25 -11.90 -18.41 43.74
CA ASP A 25 -12.19 -19.60 44.55
C ASP A 25 -11.47 -19.62 45.93
N GLY A 26 -11.43 -18.46 46.59
CA GLY A 26 -10.78 -18.28 47.89
C GLY A 26 -9.24 -18.20 47.85
N ILE A 27 -8.63 -18.35 46.68
CA ILE A 27 -7.19 -18.17 46.46
C ILE A 27 -6.92 -16.72 46.09
N SER A 28 -5.99 -16.06 46.80
CA SER A 28 -5.52 -14.71 46.46
C SER A 28 -4.13 -14.78 45.82
N VAL A 29 -4.01 -14.17 44.63
CA VAL A 29 -2.77 -14.06 43.89
C VAL A 29 -2.43 -12.57 43.74
N PRO A 30 -1.24 -12.11 44.15
CA PRO A 30 -0.82 -10.75 43.90
C PRO A 30 -0.66 -10.51 42.40
N MET A 31 -1.19 -9.39 41.92
CA MET A 31 -0.93 -8.95 40.55
C MET A 31 0.56 -8.67 40.43
N LYS A 32 1.19 -9.11 39.33
CA LYS A 32 2.59 -8.81 39.07
C LYS A 32 2.79 -7.30 39.02
N GLY A 33 3.77 -6.81 39.77
CA GLY A 33 4.17 -5.42 39.73
C GLY A 33 4.87 -5.08 38.42
N TYR A 34 4.95 -3.79 38.10
CA TYR A 34 5.75 -3.30 36.98
C TYR A 34 7.21 -3.79 37.07
N THR A 35 7.74 -3.87 38.30
CA THR A 35 9.11 -4.27 38.62
C THR A 35 9.39 -5.78 38.52
N ASP A 36 8.38 -6.62 38.32
CA ASP A 36 8.54 -8.08 38.16
C ASP A 36 8.73 -8.49 36.69
N ARG A 37 8.81 -7.50 35.78
CA ARG A 37 9.16 -7.69 34.38
C ARG A 37 10.69 -7.71 34.26
N SER A 38 11.21 -8.72 33.56
CA SER A 38 12.61 -8.68 33.11
C SER A 38 12.79 -7.52 32.12
N ASP A 39 13.84 -6.70 32.30
CA ASP A 39 14.17 -5.53 31.46
C ASP A 39 14.10 -5.84 29.94
N GLU A 40 14.48 -7.05 29.52
CA GLU A 40 14.42 -7.49 28.12
C GLU A 40 13.02 -7.44 27.46
N ASN A 41 11.95 -7.47 28.24
CA ASN A 41 10.57 -7.38 27.74
C ASN A 41 10.06 -5.94 27.68
N GLU A 42 10.68 -5.03 28.42
CA GLU A 42 10.29 -3.61 28.47
C GLU A 42 10.82 -2.90 27.23
N ASP A 43 12.09 -3.10 26.89
CA ASP A 43 12.68 -2.58 25.65
C ASP A 43 11.93 -3.08 24.42
N LYS A 44 11.60 -4.39 24.37
CA LYS A 44 10.83 -4.95 23.24
C LYS A 44 9.43 -4.37 23.13
N LEU A 45 8.75 -4.16 24.25
CA LEU A 45 7.42 -3.53 24.25
C LEU A 45 7.52 -2.06 23.82
N GLN A 46 8.50 -1.34 24.34
CA GLN A 46 8.75 0.06 24.00
C GLN A 46 9.05 0.23 22.51
N THR A 47 9.94 -0.60 21.95
CA THR A 47 10.22 -0.61 20.51
C THR A 47 8.97 -0.95 19.69
N MET A 48 8.19 -1.96 20.08
CA MET A 48 6.94 -2.26 19.36
C MET A 48 5.91 -1.12 19.47
N PHE A 49 5.84 -0.43 20.61
CA PHE A 49 4.96 0.73 20.78
C PHE A 49 5.41 1.90 19.90
N GLU A 50 6.70 2.16 19.83
CA GLU A 50 7.28 3.19 18.96
C GLU A 50 7.03 2.87 17.48
N GLU A 51 7.26 1.63 17.05
CA GLU A 51 6.96 1.16 15.70
C GLU A 51 5.46 1.31 15.35
N ILE A 52 4.56 0.93 16.27
CA ILE A 52 3.11 1.08 16.06
C ILE A 52 2.73 2.56 15.94
N MET A 53 3.26 3.43 16.80
CA MET A 53 2.97 4.86 16.73
C MET A 53 3.49 5.50 15.44
N GLU A 54 4.67 5.10 14.97
CA GLU A 54 5.21 5.56 13.68
C GLU A 54 4.31 5.13 12.52
N ILE A 55 3.86 3.87 12.52
CA ILE A 55 2.93 3.36 11.50
C ILE A 55 1.61 4.13 11.52
N GLU A 56 1.02 4.36 12.71
CA GLU A 56 -0.24 5.11 12.84
C GLU A 56 -0.09 6.56 12.34
N GLN A 57 1.02 7.23 12.66
CA GLN A 57 1.29 8.59 12.18
C GLN A 57 1.48 8.63 10.66
N GLU A 58 2.17 7.65 10.08
CA GLU A 58 2.31 7.54 8.63
C GLU A 58 0.98 7.26 7.93
N GLU A 59 0.15 6.36 8.48
CA GLU A 59 -1.20 6.09 7.96
C GLU A 59 -2.11 7.32 8.04
N GLU A 60 -2.04 8.09 9.13
CA GLU A 60 -2.82 9.32 9.30
C GLU A 60 -2.33 10.41 8.34
N LEU A 61 -1.02 10.59 8.20
CA LEU A 61 -0.43 11.52 7.25
C LEU A 61 -0.78 11.13 5.80
N PHE A 62 -0.72 9.84 5.49
CA PHE A 62 -1.13 9.31 4.18
C PHE A 62 -2.63 9.47 3.93
N GLY A 63 -3.45 9.27 4.96
CA GLY A 63 -4.90 9.47 4.95
C GLY A 63 -5.32 10.94 4.85
N ALA A 64 -4.44 11.89 5.19
CA ALA A 64 -4.67 13.32 5.07
C ALA A 64 -4.13 13.93 3.76
N ALA A 65 -3.10 13.32 3.16
CA ALA A 65 -2.49 13.82 1.94
C ALA A 65 -3.44 13.70 0.74
N LYS A 66 -3.52 14.74 -0.10
CA LYS A 66 -4.33 14.67 -1.33
C LYS A 66 -3.49 14.11 -2.47
N LEU A 67 -3.89 12.96 -3.01
CA LEU A 67 -3.23 12.37 -4.17
C LEU A 67 -3.67 13.03 -5.47
N LEU A 68 -2.70 13.17 -6.38
CA LEU A 68 -2.90 13.70 -7.72
C LEU A 68 -3.22 12.58 -8.72
N ASP A 69 -3.99 12.93 -9.75
CA ASP A 69 -4.29 12.05 -10.87
C ASP A 69 -3.02 11.74 -11.68
N ALA A 70 -2.91 10.51 -12.20
CA ALA A 70 -1.82 10.10 -13.06
C ALA A 70 -1.86 10.89 -14.39
N LYS A 71 -0.73 11.51 -14.76
CA LYS A 71 -0.58 12.27 -16.00
C LYS A 71 0.53 11.64 -16.84
N TYR A 72 0.15 11.09 -17.98
CA TYR A 72 1.07 10.70 -19.04
C TYR A 72 0.81 11.65 -20.22
N LYS A 73 1.87 12.32 -20.68
CA LYS A 73 1.79 13.30 -21.76
C LYS A 73 2.84 12.97 -22.80
N LYS A 74 2.49 13.22 -24.06
CA LYS A 74 3.43 13.20 -25.18
C LYS A 74 4.57 14.18 -24.91
N ALA A 75 5.79 13.75 -25.15
CA ALA A 75 6.96 14.61 -24.99
C ALA A 75 6.98 15.69 -26.08
N ASP A 76 7.37 16.92 -25.70
CA ASP A 76 7.62 18.00 -26.66
C ASP A 76 9.12 18.05 -26.97
N ILE A 77 9.49 17.29 -28.00
CA ILE A 77 10.87 17.16 -28.46
C ILE A 77 11.51 18.54 -28.75
N ASN A 78 10.74 19.54 -29.20
CA ASN A 78 11.30 20.85 -29.51
C ASN A 78 11.60 21.62 -28.23
N ALA A 79 10.63 21.71 -27.33
CA ALA A 79 10.79 22.42 -26.06
C ALA A 79 11.92 21.80 -25.22
N ASP A 80 12.01 20.47 -25.19
CA ASP A 80 13.03 19.76 -24.43
C ASP A 80 14.45 20.06 -24.96
N ILE A 81 14.64 20.13 -26.28
CA ILE A 81 15.95 20.42 -26.91
C ILE A 81 16.35 21.89 -26.71
N GLU A 82 15.38 22.80 -26.71
CA GLU A 82 15.63 24.23 -26.49
C GLU A 82 16.21 24.48 -25.10
N GLN A 83 15.69 23.79 -24.08
CA GLN A 83 16.14 23.89 -22.68
C GLN A 83 17.56 23.33 -22.43
N MET A 84 18.15 22.58 -23.38
CA MET A 84 19.49 22.01 -23.21
C MET A 84 20.61 23.01 -23.51
N ASN A 85 21.06 23.76 -22.50
CA ASN A 85 22.07 24.83 -22.68
C ASN A 85 23.49 24.31 -22.99
N GLN A 86 23.78 23.06 -22.64
CA GLN A 86 25.07 22.40 -22.79
C GLN A 86 25.40 21.92 -24.22
N LEU A 87 24.45 21.99 -25.16
CA LEU A 87 24.63 21.52 -26.54
C LEU A 87 24.85 22.69 -27.50
N SER A 88 25.82 22.55 -28.41
CA SER A 88 26.00 23.49 -29.52
C SER A 88 24.84 23.40 -30.51
N ALA A 89 24.59 24.46 -31.28
CA ALA A 89 23.49 24.52 -32.24
C ALA A 89 23.49 23.33 -33.23
N HIS A 90 24.67 22.94 -33.71
CA HIS A 90 24.81 21.79 -34.60
C HIS A 90 24.37 20.46 -33.94
N LYS A 91 24.78 20.24 -32.67
CA LYS A 91 24.39 19.04 -31.92
C LYS A 91 22.89 19.03 -31.60
N LYS A 92 22.28 20.19 -31.30
CA LYS A 92 20.83 20.31 -31.11
C LYS A 92 20.06 19.89 -32.37
N THR A 93 20.49 20.33 -33.55
CA THR A 93 19.86 19.96 -34.82
C THR A 93 19.97 18.45 -35.10
N MET A 94 21.15 17.86 -34.85
CA MET A 94 21.37 16.42 -35.02
C MET A 94 20.53 15.59 -34.03
N LEU A 95 20.42 16.04 -32.77
CA LEU A 95 19.58 15.38 -31.77
C LEU A 95 18.10 15.47 -32.15
N LYS A 96 17.65 16.64 -32.61
CA LYS A 96 16.27 16.86 -33.06
C LYS A 96 15.89 15.93 -34.21
N SER A 97 16.75 15.79 -35.22
CA SER A 97 16.47 14.89 -36.35
C SER A 97 16.35 13.44 -35.90
N LEU A 98 17.19 12.99 -34.97
CA LEU A 98 17.15 11.66 -34.39
C LEU A 98 15.87 11.40 -33.58
N LEU A 99 15.52 12.31 -32.67
CA LEU A 99 14.33 12.16 -31.83
C LEU A 99 13.05 12.23 -32.66
N CYS A 100 12.99 13.12 -33.66
CA CYS A 100 11.87 13.17 -34.59
C CYS A 100 11.73 11.90 -35.44
N LYS A 101 12.85 11.25 -35.81
CA LYS A 101 12.83 9.96 -36.52
C LYS A 101 12.13 8.87 -35.70
N TYR A 102 12.31 8.87 -34.38
CA TYR A 102 11.71 7.90 -33.45
C TYR A 102 10.60 8.50 -32.58
N LYS A 103 9.87 9.50 -33.08
CA LYS A 103 8.84 10.24 -32.34
C LYS A 103 7.75 9.35 -31.70
N GLU A 104 7.49 8.19 -32.29
CA GLU A 104 6.50 7.23 -31.82
C GLU A 104 6.87 6.62 -30.47
N LEU A 105 8.17 6.50 -30.17
CA LEU A 105 8.65 6.04 -28.86
C LEU A 105 8.34 7.05 -27.73
N PHE A 106 7.99 8.29 -28.08
CA PHE A 106 7.78 9.40 -27.14
C PHE A 106 6.33 9.93 -27.19
N ASP A 107 5.39 9.15 -27.71
CA ASP A 107 4.00 9.57 -27.86
C ASP A 107 3.22 9.67 -26.53
N GLY A 108 3.83 9.17 -25.43
CA GLY A 108 3.27 9.21 -24.08
C GLY A 108 2.21 8.13 -23.84
N THR A 109 2.06 7.18 -24.75
CA THR A 109 1.14 6.05 -24.66
C THR A 109 1.90 4.75 -24.38
N LEU A 110 1.15 3.69 -24.05
CA LEU A 110 1.73 2.36 -23.89
C LEU A 110 1.75 1.64 -25.24
N GLY A 111 2.91 1.12 -25.61
CA GLY A 111 3.03 0.20 -26.73
C GLY A 111 2.34 -1.14 -26.44
N THR A 112 1.87 -1.82 -27.48
CA THR A 112 1.34 -3.18 -27.39
C THR A 112 2.39 -4.17 -27.88
N TRP A 113 2.65 -5.22 -27.11
CA TRP A 113 3.53 -6.30 -27.54
C TRP A 113 2.71 -7.40 -28.22
N ASN A 114 2.87 -7.55 -29.53
CA ASN A 114 2.18 -8.56 -30.33
C ASN A 114 2.87 -9.94 -30.27
N ILE A 115 2.83 -10.60 -29.11
CA ILE A 115 3.28 -11.99 -28.93
C ILE A 115 2.16 -12.86 -28.39
N LEU A 116 2.38 -14.18 -28.40
CA LEU A 116 1.48 -15.12 -27.74
C LEU A 116 1.33 -14.75 -26.25
N PRO A 117 0.11 -14.87 -25.68
CA PRO A 117 -0.12 -14.62 -24.26
C PRO A 117 0.82 -15.47 -23.39
N VAL A 118 1.30 -14.88 -22.30
CA VAL A 118 2.09 -15.58 -21.29
C VAL A 118 1.18 -16.54 -20.53
N ASP A 119 1.57 -17.81 -20.47
CA ASP A 119 0.89 -18.84 -19.68
C ASP A 119 1.54 -18.99 -18.30
N PHE A 120 0.72 -19.03 -17.24
CA PHE A 120 1.17 -19.19 -15.87
C PHE A 120 0.80 -20.59 -15.35
N LYS A 121 1.80 -21.46 -15.20
CA LYS A 121 1.60 -22.81 -14.66
C LYS A 121 1.56 -22.80 -13.13
N LEU A 122 0.43 -23.21 -12.58
CA LEU A 122 0.25 -23.37 -11.14
C LEU A 122 0.95 -24.64 -10.63
N LYS A 123 1.38 -24.61 -9.36
CA LYS A 123 1.91 -25.81 -8.68
C LYS A 123 0.80 -26.86 -8.53
N PRO A 124 1.12 -28.16 -8.58
CA PRO A 124 0.14 -29.21 -8.33
C PRO A 124 -0.55 -29.02 -6.97
N GLY A 125 -1.89 -29.09 -6.95
CA GLY A 125 -2.69 -28.93 -5.73
C GLY A 125 -3.00 -27.50 -5.31
N SER A 126 -2.58 -26.48 -6.09
CA SER A 126 -2.97 -25.08 -5.85
C SER A 126 -4.49 -24.90 -5.86
N LYS A 127 -5.01 -24.16 -4.88
CA LYS A 127 -6.43 -23.82 -4.75
C LYS A 127 -6.61 -22.32 -4.93
N PRO A 128 -7.74 -21.87 -5.50
CA PRO A 128 -8.06 -20.45 -5.59
C PRO A 128 -8.04 -19.76 -4.23
N PHE A 129 -7.43 -18.58 -4.19
CA PHE A 129 -7.44 -17.68 -3.04
C PHE A 129 -8.14 -16.38 -3.41
N HIS A 130 -9.14 -16.01 -2.62
CA HIS A 130 -9.91 -14.79 -2.82
C HIS A 130 -9.75 -13.89 -1.59
N ALA A 131 -8.78 -12.99 -1.65
CA ALA A 131 -8.52 -12.03 -0.58
C ALA A 131 -9.64 -11.00 -0.44
N LYS A 132 -9.83 -10.50 0.78
CA LYS A 132 -10.66 -9.32 1.03
C LYS A 132 -9.94 -8.06 0.51
N PRO A 133 -10.66 -7.07 -0.02
CA PRO A 133 -10.07 -5.78 -0.36
C PRO A 133 -9.44 -5.10 0.86
N MET A 134 -8.32 -4.41 0.67
CA MET A 134 -7.75 -3.56 1.71
C MET A 134 -8.64 -2.32 1.95
N PRO A 135 -8.77 -1.86 3.21
CA PRO A 135 -9.45 -0.62 3.51
C PRO A 135 -8.68 0.56 2.88
N ILE A 136 -9.43 1.50 2.33
CA ILE A 136 -8.88 2.69 1.68
C ILE A 136 -9.50 3.93 2.35
N PRO A 137 -8.69 4.94 2.73
CA PRO A 137 -9.21 6.21 3.21
C PRO A 137 -10.17 6.86 2.21
N LEU A 138 -11.31 7.37 2.70
CA LEU A 138 -12.37 7.92 1.85
C LEU A 138 -11.88 9.05 0.93
N ILE A 139 -10.90 9.84 1.37
CA ILE A 139 -10.32 10.94 0.57
C ILE A 139 -9.68 10.45 -0.74
N HIS A 140 -9.21 9.19 -0.77
CA HIS A 140 -8.52 8.62 -1.93
C HIS A 140 -9.46 7.90 -2.89
N ARG A 141 -10.69 7.60 -2.46
CA ARG A 141 -11.64 6.77 -3.20
C ARG A 141 -11.81 7.22 -4.65
N ASP A 142 -12.05 8.51 -4.86
CA ASP A 142 -12.31 9.06 -6.19
C ASP A 142 -11.06 9.01 -7.08
N THR A 143 -9.88 9.27 -6.51
CA THR A 143 -8.60 9.18 -7.22
C THR A 143 -8.33 7.74 -7.67
N ILE A 144 -8.63 6.76 -6.83
CA ILE A 144 -8.48 5.34 -7.16
C ILE A 144 -9.46 4.93 -8.25
N CYS A 145 -10.74 5.29 -8.13
CA CYS A 145 -11.73 4.97 -9.15
C CYS A 145 -11.31 5.53 -10.52
N LYS A 146 -10.86 6.79 -10.57
CA LYS A 146 -10.34 7.40 -11.80
C LYS A 146 -9.14 6.66 -12.37
N GLU A 147 -8.20 6.25 -11.52
CA GLU A 147 -7.02 5.52 -11.99
C GLU A 147 -7.39 4.13 -12.52
N ILE A 148 -8.29 3.41 -11.84
CA ILE A 148 -8.80 2.11 -12.33
C ILE A 148 -9.53 2.30 -13.66
N ASP A 149 -10.43 3.28 -13.78
CA ASP A 149 -11.16 3.56 -15.01
C ASP A 149 -10.21 3.93 -16.15
N ARG A 150 -9.16 4.70 -15.87
CA ARG A 150 -8.10 5.02 -16.84
C ARG A 150 -7.38 3.74 -17.30
N LEU A 151 -6.98 2.87 -16.37
CA LEU A 151 -6.29 1.60 -16.66
C LEU A 151 -7.17 0.65 -17.49
N VAL A 152 -8.48 0.63 -17.25
CA VAL A 152 -9.46 -0.10 -18.06
C VAL A 152 -9.59 0.52 -19.45
N CYS A 153 -9.69 1.84 -19.55
CA CYS A 153 -9.84 2.57 -20.81
C CYS A 153 -8.64 2.35 -21.76
N ILE A 154 -7.42 2.32 -21.22
CA ILE A 154 -6.20 2.06 -22.01
C ILE A 154 -5.93 0.56 -22.22
N GLY A 155 -6.80 -0.32 -21.75
CA GLY A 155 -6.75 -1.76 -22.01
C GLY A 155 -5.76 -2.56 -21.14
N ILE A 156 -5.22 -1.99 -20.05
CA ILE A 156 -4.35 -2.72 -19.12
C ILE A 156 -5.18 -3.63 -18.22
N LEU A 157 -6.30 -3.12 -17.70
CA LEU A 157 -7.20 -3.88 -16.82
C LEU A 157 -8.49 -4.23 -17.55
N LYS A 158 -9.10 -5.34 -17.15
CA LYS A 158 -10.43 -5.75 -17.59
C LYS A 158 -11.27 -6.09 -16.37
N LYS A 159 -12.53 -5.65 -16.38
CA LYS A 159 -13.48 -6.04 -15.35
C LYS A 159 -13.75 -7.54 -15.41
N ASP A 160 -13.53 -8.23 -14.30
CA ASP A 160 -13.91 -9.62 -14.08
C ASP A 160 -14.72 -9.72 -12.78
N THR A 161 -15.93 -10.27 -12.87
CA THR A 161 -16.86 -10.42 -11.72
C THR A 161 -16.92 -11.86 -11.22
N PHE A 162 -16.32 -12.82 -11.95
CA PHE A 162 -16.45 -14.25 -11.67
C PHE A 162 -15.12 -14.90 -11.25
N SER A 163 -14.04 -14.11 -11.15
CA SER A 163 -12.75 -14.63 -10.73
C SER A 163 -12.81 -15.25 -9.33
N LYS A 164 -12.37 -16.50 -9.23
CA LYS A 164 -12.14 -17.20 -7.97
C LYS A 164 -10.83 -16.77 -7.29
N TRP A 165 -9.99 -16.03 -8.00
CA TRP A 165 -8.72 -15.50 -7.54
C TRP A 165 -8.84 -14.00 -7.32
N SER A 166 -8.42 -13.52 -6.16
CA SER A 166 -8.39 -12.10 -5.85
C SER A 166 -7.22 -11.82 -4.92
N ALA A 167 -6.43 -10.81 -5.28
CA ALA A 167 -5.36 -10.26 -4.47
C ALA A 167 -5.79 -8.84 -4.04
N PRO A 168 -5.48 -8.42 -2.81
CA PRO A 168 -5.83 -7.08 -2.37
C PRO A 168 -4.98 -6.07 -3.15
N SER A 169 -5.62 -4.98 -3.56
CA SER A 169 -4.94 -3.85 -4.20
C SER A 169 -5.09 -2.60 -3.33
N PHE A 170 -4.05 -1.79 -3.31
CA PHE A 170 -3.99 -0.52 -2.59
C PHE A 170 -3.21 0.50 -3.41
N ILE A 171 -3.10 1.72 -2.89
CA ILE A 171 -2.39 2.80 -3.56
C ILE A 171 -1.20 3.28 -2.74
N VAL A 172 -0.15 3.65 -3.46
CA VAL A 172 1.07 4.22 -2.89
C VAL A 172 1.31 5.59 -3.53
N PRO A 173 1.66 6.62 -2.74
CA PRO A 173 2.02 7.93 -3.28
C PRO A 173 3.36 7.82 -3.99
N LYS A 174 3.46 8.41 -5.18
CA LYS A 174 4.75 8.68 -5.82
C LYS A 174 5.35 9.96 -5.21
N ALA A 175 6.67 10.12 -5.33
CA ALA A 175 7.36 11.34 -4.90
C ALA A 175 6.80 12.64 -5.53
N ASN A 176 6.15 12.55 -6.70
CA ASN A 176 5.50 13.68 -7.37
C ASN A 176 4.03 13.89 -6.94
N GLY A 177 3.56 13.19 -5.91
CA GLY A 177 2.19 13.28 -5.37
C GLY A 177 1.12 12.50 -6.16
N GLN A 178 1.48 11.87 -7.28
CA GLN A 178 0.53 11.03 -8.03
C GLN A 178 0.33 9.66 -7.36
N CYS A 179 -0.81 9.02 -7.60
CA CYS A 179 -1.04 7.66 -7.13
C CYS A 179 -0.35 6.59 -8.01
N ARG A 180 -0.03 5.45 -7.39
CA ARG A 180 0.33 4.19 -8.05
C ARG A 180 -0.56 3.08 -7.47
N LEU A 181 -1.28 2.38 -8.33
CA LEU A 181 -1.98 1.14 -7.95
C LEU A 181 -0.97 0.02 -7.75
N VAL A 182 -1.05 -0.66 -6.61
CA VAL A 182 -0.21 -1.80 -6.23
C VAL A 182 -1.12 -2.96 -5.86
N THR A 183 -0.73 -4.18 -6.21
CA THR A 183 -1.45 -5.41 -5.86
C THR A 183 -0.48 -6.37 -5.19
N ASP A 184 -0.92 -6.96 -4.08
CA ASP A 184 -0.13 -7.89 -3.28
C ASP A 184 -0.43 -9.33 -3.72
N PHE A 185 0.37 -9.85 -4.67
CA PHE A 185 0.16 -11.14 -5.36
C PHE A 185 0.73 -12.36 -4.63
#